data_AF-A0AAU2A0Y9-F1
#
_entry.id   AF-A0AAU2A0Y9-F1
#
_cell.length_a   1.000
_cell.length_b   1.000
_cell.length_c   1.000
_cell.angle_alpha   90.00
_cell.angle_beta   90.00
_cell.angle_gamma   90.00
#
_symmetry.space_group_name_H-M   'P 1'
#
loop_
_entity.id
_entity.type
_entity.pdbx_description
1 polymer ?
#
loop_
_entity_poly.entity_id
_entity_poly.type
_entity_poly.pdbx_seq_one_letter_code
_entity_poly.pdbx_strand_id
1 'polypeptide(L)'
;MHTWQLDPNVPTRVTWIPEYRVEKFGVTPDQARAMEKEVAGQTAADGLPYVLDRPVRNTLDMLRPVHPGNEHGVGARYMAAMQAELFGGNPDAFGHYTLIHLGGRPGIPADEIRDVLATDRHADAVQVDHAAAVALGARGVPCTVLGNRLAVPGTAGLPQYADAVAQAWERING
;
A
#
# COMPACT_ATOMS: atom_id res chain seq x y z
N MET A 1 -10.79 1.94 -3.49
CA MET A 1 -9.58 1.88 -2.65
C MET A 1 -8.72 3.08 -3.05
N HIS A 2 -8.25 3.89 -2.10
CA HIS A 2 -7.34 5.00 -2.42
C HIS A 2 -5.89 4.56 -2.33
N THR A 3 -5.04 5.18 -3.13
CA THR A 3 -3.59 4.91 -3.14
C THR A 3 -2.85 5.86 -2.21
N TRP A 4 -1.75 5.37 -1.64
CA TRP A 4 -0.86 6.18 -0.79
C TRP A 4 0.57 5.75 -1.00
N GLN A 5 1.41 6.70 -1.39
CA GLN A 5 2.85 6.48 -1.50
C GLN A 5 3.54 6.80 -0.16
N LEU A 6 4.07 5.77 0.50
CA LEU A 6 4.74 5.90 1.81
C LEU A 6 6.00 6.75 1.75
N ASP A 7 6.78 6.60 0.68
CA ASP A 7 8.01 7.33 0.47
C ASP A 7 8.24 7.55 -1.03
N PRO A 8 7.88 8.74 -1.55
CA PRO A 8 8.10 9.10 -2.94
C PRO A 8 9.58 9.22 -3.32
N ASN A 9 10.49 9.35 -2.34
CA ASN A 9 11.91 9.57 -2.58
C ASN A 9 12.72 8.27 -2.65
N VAL A 10 12.10 7.11 -2.40
CA VAL A 10 12.76 5.82 -2.59
C VAL A 10 13.24 5.71 -4.03
N PRO A 11 14.49 5.27 -4.26
CA PRO A 11 15.01 5.10 -5.60
C PRO A 11 14.14 4.21 -6.50
N THR A 12 14.23 4.46 -7.80
CA THR A 12 13.61 3.61 -8.84
C THR A 12 14.44 2.37 -9.13
N ARG A 13 15.60 2.17 -8.51
CA ARG A 13 16.34 0.90 -8.50
C ARG A 13 15.90 0.06 -7.29
N VAL A 14 15.88 -1.26 -7.45
CA VAL A 14 15.61 -2.18 -6.35
C VAL A 14 16.75 -2.11 -5.33
N THR A 15 16.38 -2.03 -4.06
CA THR A 15 17.22 -2.28 -2.88
C THR A 15 16.53 -3.31 -1.99
N TRP A 16 17.06 -3.56 -0.80
CA TRP A 16 16.55 -4.55 0.15
C TRP A 16 16.11 -3.87 1.45
N ILE A 17 15.11 -4.45 2.11
CA ILE A 17 14.47 -3.79 3.24
C ILE A 17 15.41 -3.52 4.44
N PRO A 18 16.33 -4.41 4.86
CA PRO A 18 17.21 -4.09 5.98
C PRO A 18 18.13 -2.89 5.67
N GLU A 19 18.71 -2.85 4.48
CA GLU A 19 19.57 -1.77 3.98
C GLU A 19 18.81 -0.45 3.90
N TYR A 20 17.60 -0.48 3.35
CA TYR A 20 16.72 0.69 3.31
C TYR A 20 16.39 1.22 4.71
N ARG A 21 16.18 0.34 5.71
CA ARG A 21 15.94 0.78 7.09
C ARG A 21 17.17 1.42 7.73
N VAL A 22 18.36 0.86 7.49
CA VAL A 22 19.62 1.45 7.95
C VAL A 22 19.76 2.87 7.42
N GLU A 23 19.58 3.06 6.11
CA GLU A 23 19.70 4.37 5.46
C GLU A 23 18.60 5.34 5.95
N LYS A 24 17.35 4.90 6.00
CA LYS A 24 16.20 5.76 6.33
C LYS A 24 16.14 6.18 7.79
N PHE A 25 16.48 5.29 8.71
CA PHE A 25 16.32 5.52 10.15
C PHE A 25 17.65 5.77 10.87
N GLY A 26 18.80 5.64 10.20
CA GLY A 26 20.12 5.82 10.82
C GLY A 26 20.43 4.76 11.88
N VAL A 27 19.95 3.52 11.68
CA VAL A 27 20.08 2.42 12.63
C VAL A 27 21.12 1.40 12.18
N THR A 28 21.59 0.55 13.09
CA THR A 28 22.49 -0.57 12.75
C THR A 28 21.77 -1.68 11.97
N PRO A 29 22.49 -2.54 11.21
CA PRO A 29 21.88 -3.67 10.51
C PRO A 29 21.10 -4.63 11.44
N ASP A 30 21.60 -4.86 12.66
CA ASP A 30 20.91 -5.70 13.64
C ASP A 30 19.62 -5.08 14.13
N GLN A 31 19.61 -3.75 14.37
CA GLN A 31 18.38 -3.02 14.70
C GLN A 31 17.38 -3.05 13.54
N ALA A 32 17.83 -2.85 12.30
CA ALA A 32 16.96 -2.94 11.12
C ALA A 32 16.30 -4.33 11.00
N ARG A 33 17.08 -5.41 11.19
CA ARG A 33 16.54 -6.78 11.21
C ARG A 33 15.59 -7.02 12.38
N ALA A 34 15.86 -6.44 13.55
CA ALA A 34 14.96 -6.56 14.71
C ALA A 34 13.60 -5.88 14.45
N MET A 35 13.59 -4.68 13.84
CA MET A 35 12.35 -3.99 13.45
C MET A 35 11.52 -4.83 12.48
N GLU A 36 12.16 -5.46 11.48
CA GLU A 36 11.47 -6.33 10.52
C GLU A 36 10.91 -7.59 11.17
N LYS A 37 11.63 -8.20 12.12
CA LYS A 37 11.15 -9.35 12.90
C LYS A 37 9.94 -9.00 13.76
N GLU A 38 9.92 -7.81 14.35
CA GLU A 38 8.79 -7.33 15.13
C GLU A 38 7.52 -7.27 14.26
N VAL A 39 7.62 -6.66 13.08
CA VAL A 39 6.48 -6.60 12.13
C VAL A 39 6.07 -8.00 11.68
N ALA A 40 7.02 -8.87 11.33
CA ALA A 40 6.72 -10.25 10.95
C ALA A 40 5.99 -11.03 12.06
N GLY A 41 6.36 -10.80 13.32
CA GLY A 41 5.70 -11.40 14.47
C GLY A 41 4.25 -10.93 14.65
N GLN A 42 3.97 -9.65 14.37
CA GLN A 42 2.61 -9.09 14.41
C GLN A 42 1.72 -9.68 13.31
N THR A 43 2.26 -9.88 12.10
CA THR A 43 1.49 -10.42 10.96
C THR A 43 1.36 -11.95 10.98
N ALA A 44 2.18 -12.65 11.76
CA ALA A 44 2.14 -14.11 11.85
C ALA A 44 0.80 -14.64 12.36
N ALA A 45 0.13 -13.89 13.24
CA ALA A 45 -1.20 -14.22 13.76
C ALA A 45 -2.29 -14.22 12.66
N ASP A 46 -2.07 -13.43 11.60
CA ASP A 46 -3.01 -13.31 10.47
C ASP A 46 -2.71 -14.29 9.33
N GLY A 47 -1.68 -15.15 9.49
CA GLY A 47 -1.26 -16.11 8.47
C GLY A 47 -0.69 -15.47 7.19
N LEU A 48 -0.29 -14.20 7.25
CA LEU A 48 0.24 -13.47 6.10
C LEU A 48 1.76 -13.67 5.96
N PRO A 49 2.27 -13.95 4.76
CA PRO A 49 3.71 -14.07 4.54
C PRO A 49 4.38 -12.72 4.74
N TYR A 50 5.47 -12.71 5.50
CA TYR A 50 6.30 -11.52 5.72
C TYR A 50 7.77 -11.92 5.79
N VAL A 51 8.47 -11.80 4.67
CA VAL A 51 9.91 -12.08 4.60
C VAL A 51 10.73 -10.85 4.98
N LEU A 52 11.83 -11.09 5.67
CA LEU A 52 12.72 -10.05 6.20
C LEU A 52 13.69 -9.50 5.15
N ASP A 53 13.86 -10.20 4.03
CA ASP A 53 14.79 -9.84 2.96
C ASP A 53 13.98 -9.67 1.65
N ARG A 54 13.03 -8.73 1.66
CA ARG A 54 12.20 -8.38 0.48
C ARG A 54 12.73 -7.16 -0.27
N PRO A 55 12.42 -7.02 -1.58
CA PRO A 55 12.83 -5.85 -2.33
C PRO A 55 12.11 -4.58 -1.85
N VAL A 56 12.77 -3.44 -2.03
CA VAL A 56 12.23 -2.11 -1.83
C VAL A 56 12.53 -1.26 -3.06
N ARG A 57 11.52 -0.52 -3.51
CA ARG A 57 11.60 0.40 -4.65
C ARG A 57 10.47 1.42 -4.52
N ASN A 58 10.57 2.53 -5.24
CA ASN A 58 9.45 3.44 -5.46
C ASN A 58 8.18 2.66 -5.87
N THR A 59 7.07 2.91 -5.17
CA THR A 59 5.80 2.18 -5.37
C THR A 59 4.88 2.80 -6.42
N LEU A 60 5.24 3.90 -7.08
CA LEU A 60 4.34 4.60 -8.00
C LEU A 60 3.79 3.66 -9.09
N ASP A 61 4.66 2.87 -9.72
CA ASP A 61 4.25 1.88 -10.74
C ASP A 61 3.32 0.79 -10.21
N MET A 62 3.43 0.44 -8.92
CA MET A 62 2.49 -0.51 -8.29
C MET A 62 1.13 0.17 -8.04
N LEU A 63 1.14 1.43 -7.61
CA LEU A 63 -0.06 2.15 -7.21
C LEU A 63 -0.91 2.58 -8.40
N ARG A 64 -0.32 2.98 -9.53
CA ARG A 64 -1.07 3.51 -10.69
C ARG A 64 -2.11 2.53 -11.23
N PRO A 65 -1.83 1.22 -11.43
CA PRO A 65 -2.83 0.25 -11.89
C PRO A 65 -3.97 -0.05 -10.89
N VAL A 66 -3.90 0.44 -9.64
CA VAL A 66 -5.02 0.35 -8.69
C VAL A 66 -6.20 1.22 -9.16
N HIS A 67 -5.93 2.32 -9.88
CA HIS A 67 -6.98 3.20 -10.41
C HIS A 67 -7.89 2.51 -11.45
N PRO A 68 -7.38 1.94 -12.55
CA PRO A 68 -8.22 1.14 -13.43
C PRO A 68 -8.80 -0.08 -12.70
N GLY A 69 -8.05 -0.68 -11.76
CA GLY A 69 -8.60 -1.70 -10.88
C GLY A 69 -9.85 -1.25 -10.10
N ASN A 70 -9.91 -0.01 -9.63
CA ASN A 70 -11.10 0.56 -8.99
C ASN A 70 -12.26 0.74 -9.99
N GLU A 71 -11.98 1.17 -11.22
CA GLU A 71 -12.98 1.30 -12.29
C GLU A 71 -13.63 -0.05 -12.61
N HIS A 72 -12.86 -1.14 -12.55
CA HIS A 72 -13.34 -2.51 -12.69
C HIS A 72 -13.88 -3.13 -11.39
N GLY A 73 -13.92 -2.39 -10.28
CA GLY A 73 -14.42 -2.87 -8.99
C GLY A 73 -13.52 -3.86 -8.24
N VAL A 74 -12.25 -3.99 -8.66
CA VAL A 74 -11.30 -5.00 -8.16
C VAL A 74 -9.98 -4.44 -7.63
N GLY A 75 -9.88 -3.11 -7.49
CA GLY A 75 -8.66 -2.42 -7.05
C GLY A 75 -8.11 -2.91 -5.71
N ALA A 76 -8.97 -3.23 -4.74
CA ALA A 76 -8.55 -3.82 -3.47
C ALA A 76 -7.95 -5.23 -3.62
N ARG A 77 -8.53 -6.07 -4.50
CA ARG A 77 -8.02 -7.42 -4.78
C ARG A 77 -6.68 -7.37 -5.51
N TYR A 78 -6.53 -6.43 -6.44
CA TYR A 78 -5.26 -6.19 -7.13
C TYR A 78 -4.17 -5.71 -6.16
N MET A 79 -4.48 -4.72 -5.30
CA MET A 79 -3.56 -4.26 -4.25
C MET A 79 -3.11 -5.39 -3.33
N ALA A 80 -4.06 -6.22 -2.86
CA ALA A 80 -3.75 -7.36 -2.00
C ALA A 80 -2.83 -8.38 -2.69
N ALA A 81 -3.04 -8.63 -4.00
CA ALA A 81 -2.19 -9.53 -4.77
C ALA A 81 -0.76 -8.98 -4.91
N MET A 82 -0.59 -7.68 -5.17
CA MET A 82 0.73 -7.05 -5.19
C MET A 82 1.44 -7.09 -3.84
N GLN A 83 0.69 -6.85 -2.75
CA GLN A 83 1.22 -6.93 -1.40
C GLN A 83 1.68 -8.35 -1.05
N ALA A 84 0.91 -9.37 -1.47
CA ALA A 84 1.30 -10.77 -1.27
C ALA A 84 2.62 -11.12 -1.96
N GLU A 85 2.84 -10.67 -3.21
CA GLU A 85 4.12 -10.86 -3.90
C GLU A 85 5.26 -10.11 -3.19
N LEU A 86 5.05 -8.85 -2.81
CA LEU A 86 6.07 -8.03 -2.16
C LEU A 86 6.47 -8.58 -0.79
N PHE A 87 5.50 -8.84 0.08
CA PHE A 87 5.77 -9.36 1.44
C PHE A 87 6.12 -10.85 1.44
N GLY A 88 5.75 -11.59 0.40
CA GLY A 88 6.20 -12.95 0.13
C GLY A 88 7.63 -13.03 -0.42
N GLY A 89 8.24 -11.90 -0.80
CA GLY A 89 9.66 -11.84 -1.15
C GLY A 89 9.96 -12.07 -2.62
N ASN A 90 8.98 -11.89 -3.50
CA ASN A 90 9.21 -11.94 -4.94
C ASN A 90 10.21 -10.83 -5.33
N PRO A 91 11.41 -11.15 -5.85
CA PRO A 91 12.41 -10.16 -6.23
C PRO A 91 11.93 -9.24 -7.37
N ASP A 92 10.98 -9.73 -8.18
CA ASP A 92 10.38 -9.03 -9.31
C ASP A 92 9.01 -8.41 -8.95
N ALA A 93 8.69 -8.21 -7.67
CA ALA A 93 7.40 -7.65 -7.23
C ALA A 93 7.08 -6.26 -7.85
N PHE A 94 8.12 -5.50 -8.23
CA PHE A 94 7.99 -4.20 -8.89
C PHE A 94 8.12 -4.26 -10.41
N GLY A 95 8.34 -5.44 -10.97
CA GLY A 95 8.52 -5.66 -12.41
C GLY A 95 7.20 -5.50 -13.16
N HIS A 96 7.23 -4.81 -14.31
CA HIS A 96 6.03 -4.59 -15.11
C HIS A 96 5.32 -5.89 -15.50
N TYR A 97 6.08 -6.95 -15.81
CA TYR A 97 5.52 -8.27 -16.09
C TYR A 97 4.67 -8.81 -14.92
N THR A 98 5.20 -8.75 -13.69
CA THR A 98 4.50 -9.17 -12.48
C THR A 98 3.22 -8.35 -12.28
N LEU A 99 3.30 -7.02 -12.38
CA LEU A 99 2.15 -6.13 -12.20
C LEU A 99 1.03 -6.40 -13.22
N ILE A 100 1.39 -6.61 -14.49
CA ILE A 100 0.43 -6.97 -15.54
C ILE A 100 -0.22 -8.34 -15.22
N HIS A 101 0.57 -9.33 -14.84
CA HIS A 101 0.09 -10.67 -14.52
C HIS A 101 -0.91 -10.66 -13.35
N LEU A 102 -0.60 -9.91 -12.29
CA LEU A 102 -1.45 -9.79 -11.11
C LEU A 102 -2.80 -9.14 -11.40
N GLY A 103 -2.91 -8.33 -12.46
CA GLY A 103 -4.17 -7.71 -12.88
C GLY A 103 -5.13 -8.64 -13.60
N GLY A 104 -4.62 -9.66 -14.30
CA GLY A 104 -5.45 -10.55 -15.11
C GLY A 104 -6.43 -11.39 -14.27
N ARG A 105 -5.99 -11.95 -13.15
CA ARG A 105 -6.84 -12.77 -12.26
C ARG A 105 -8.01 -12.00 -11.61
N PRO A 106 -7.82 -10.77 -11.09
CA PRO A 106 -8.93 -9.96 -10.60
C PRO A 106 -9.80 -9.39 -11.72
N GLY A 107 -9.33 -9.32 -12.97
CA GLY A 107 -10.15 -8.96 -14.14
C GLY A 107 -9.82 -7.60 -14.76
N ILE A 108 -8.64 -7.05 -14.50
CA ILE A 108 -8.14 -5.85 -15.17
C ILE A 108 -7.54 -6.28 -16.53
N PRO A 109 -7.95 -5.71 -17.67
CA PRO A 109 -7.36 -6.00 -18.96
C PRO A 109 -5.84 -5.78 -18.95
N ALA A 110 -5.07 -6.76 -19.43
CA ALA A 110 -3.61 -6.68 -19.41
C ALA A 110 -3.06 -5.50 -20.24
N ASP A 111 -3.73 -5.15 -21.34
CA ASP A 111 -3.36 -4.00 -22.17
C ASP A 111 -3.55 -2.66 -21.46
N GLU A 112 -4.54 -2.56 -20.58
CA GLU A 112 -4.78 -1.35 -19.80
C GLU A 112 -3.67 -1.15 -18.76
N ILE A 113 -3.23 -2.21 -18.09
CA ILE A 113 -2.08 -2.12 -17.17
C ILE A 113 -0.80 -1.81 -17.95
N ARG A 114 -0.61 -2.38 -19.14
CA ARG A 114 0.53 -2.04 -20.02
C ARG A 114 0.54 -0.57 -20.40
N ASP A 115 -0.60 -0.01 -20.81
CA ASP A 115 -0.75 1.41 -21.14
C ASP A 115 -0.39 2.30 -19.94
N VAL A 116 -0.91 1.95 -18.75
CA VAL A 116 -0.56 2.65 -17.51
C VAL A 116 0.94 2.59 -17.25
N LEU A 117 1.56 1.42 -17.31
CA LEU A 117 2.98 1.26 -16.99
C LEU A 117 3.93 1.85 -18.05
N ALA A 118 3.48 1.98 -19.30
CA ALA A 118 4.25 2.57 -20.40
C ALA A 118 4.19 4.11 -20.46
N THR A 119 3.29 4.72 -19.70
CA THR A 119 3.04 6.18 -19.70
C THR A 119 3.05 6.72 -18.27
N ASP A 120 2.73 8.01 -18.10
CA ASP A 120 2.50 8.63 -16.78
C ASP A 120 1.03 8.56 -16.34
N ARG A 121 0.20 7.79 -17.03
CA ARG A 121 -1.24 7.67 -16.73
C ARG A 121 -1.45 7.29 -15.25
N HIS A 122 -2.40 7.96 -14.61
CA HIS A 122 -2.74 7.88 -13.18
C HIS A 122 -1.65 8.34 -12.19
N ALA A 123 -0.50 8.90 -12.63
CA ALA A 123 0.47 9.45 -11.70
C ALA A 123 -0.13 10.60 -10.85
N ASP A 124 -0.84 11.53 -11.49
CA ASP A 124 -1.56 12.61 -10.80
C ASP A 124 -2.66 12.09 -9.89
N ALA A 125 -3.34 11.01 -10.29
CA ALA A 125 -4.41 10.40 -9.50
C ALA A 125 -3.88 9.84 -8.17
N VAL A 126 -2.67 9.27 -8.16
CA VAL A 126 -1.99 8.83 -6.93
C VAL A 126 -1.67 10.01 -6.01
N GLN A 127 -1.27 11.15 -6.58
CA GLN A 127 -1.03 12.37 -5.80
C GLN A 127 -2.33 12.97 -5.25
N VAL A 128 -3.40 12.96 -6.03
CA VAL A 128 -4.74 13.41 -5.60
C VAL A 128 -5.25 12.57 -4.43
N ASP A 129 -5.15 11.24 -4.51
CA ASP A 129 -5.53 10.34 -3.41
C ASP A 129 -4.72 10.64 -2.13
N HIS A 130 -3.40 10.80 -2.25
CA HIS A 130 -2.53 11.13 -1.13
C HIS A 130 -2.94 12.48 -0.51
N ALA A 131 -3.10 13.53 -1.32
CA ALA A 131 -3.45 14.86 -0.86
C ALA A 131 -4.83 14.87 -0.17
N ALA A 132 -5.82 14.17 -0.73
CA ALA A 132 -7.13 14.02 -0.12
C ALA A 132 -7.04 13.35 1.26
N ALA A 133 -6.28 12.26 1.37
CA ALA A 133 -6.07 11.58 2.65
C ALA A 133 -5.37 12.48 3.68
N VAL A 134 -4.34 13.26 3.28
CA VAL A 134 -3.68 14.24 4.16
C VAL A 134 -4.65 15.33 4.64
N ALA A 135 -5.48 15.86 3.74
CA ALA A 135 -6.49 16.86 4.05
C ALA A 135 -7.55 16.35 5.03
N LEU A 136 -7.83 15.04 4.98
CA LEU A 136 -8.73 14.33 5.89
C LEU A 136 -8.05 13.92 7.22
N GLY A 137 -6.78 14.31 7.42
CA GLY A 137 -6.04 14.09 8.66
C GLY A 137 -5.16 12.85 8.68
N ALA A 138 -5.04 12.11 7.58
CA ALA A 138 -4.11 10.97 7.51
C ALA A 138 -2.66 11.45 7.68
N ARG A 139 -1.88 10.66 8.43
CA ARG A 139 -0.43 10.87 8.64
C ARG A 139 0.39 9.63 8.29
N GLY A 140 -0.28 8.57 7.84
CA GLY A 140 0.29 7.28 7.51
C GLY A 140 -0.81 6.29 7.16
N VAL A 141 -0.41 5.08 6.76
CA VAL A 141 -1.31 3.99 6.39
C VAL A 141 -1.04 2.74 7.25
N PRO A 142 -2.04 1.86 7.45
CA PRO A 142 -3.42 1.96 6.94
C PRO A 142 -4.19 3.12 7.59
N CYS A 143 -5.13 3.72 6.85
CA CYS A 143 -6.03 4.74 7.37
C CYS A 143 -7.38 4.57 6.70
N THR A 144 -8.45 4.51 7.49
CA THR A 144 -9.82 4.41 7.00
C THR A 144 -10.51 5.74 7.22
N VAL A 145 -11.07 6.35 6.18
CA VAL A 145 -11.89 7.55 6.32
C VAL A 145 -13.37 7.17 6.25
N LEU A 146 -14.12 7.48 7.30
CA LEU A 146 -15.54 7.22 7.41
C LEU A 146 -16.34 8.48 7.04
N GLY A 147 -17.28 8.32 6.10
CA GLY A 147 -18.17 9.40 5.66
C GLY A 147 -17.47 10.64 5.08
N ASN A 148 -16.25 10.51 4.58
CA ASN A 148 -15.37 11.63 4.18
C ASN A 148 -15.15 12.67 5.30
N ARG A 149 -15.31 12.29 6.58
CA ARG A 149 -15.25 13.22 7.71
C ARG A 149 -14.37 12.77 8.86
N LEU A 150 -14.21 11.47 9.08
CA LEU A 150 -13.46 10.93 10.22
C LEU A 150 -12.38 9.96 9.75
N ALA A 151 -11.11 10.36 9.87
CA ALA A 151 -9.98 9.48 9.66
C ALA A 151 -9.71 8.62 10.92
N VAL A 152 -9.62 7.32 10.71
CA VAL A 152 -9.21 6.31 11.69
C VAL A 152 -7.81 5.83 11.29
N PRO A 153 -6.74 6.32 11.94
CA PRO A 153 -5.38 5.93 11.60
C PRO A 153 -5.03 4.54 12.16
N GLY A 154 -4.20 3.81 11.43
CA GLY A 154 -3.55 2.58 11.87
C GLY A 154 -4.41 1.32 11.82
N THR A 155 -3.86 0.26 12.40
CA THR A 155 -4.55 -1.02 12.66
C THR A 155 -5.41 -0.89 13.92
N ALA A 156 -6.47 -0.09 13.83
CA ALA A 156 -7.47 -0.03 14.89
C ALA A 156 -8.10 -1.42 15.09
N GLY A 157 -8.28 -1.85 16.34
CA GLY A 157 -9.01 -3.07 16.66
C GLY A 157 -10.51 -2.90 16.44
N LEU A 158 -11.24 -4.02 16.46
CA LEU A 158 -12.69 -4.03 16.21
C LEU A 158 -13.48 -3.02 17.08
N PRO A 159 -13.19 -2.85 18.39
CA PRO A 159 -13.90 -1.86 19.21
C PRO A 159 -13.65 -0.41 18.76
N GLN A 160 -12.39 -0.07 18.43
CA GLN A 160 -12.06 1.28 17.96
C GLN A 160 -12.71 1.59 16.62
N TYR A 161 -12.84 0.60 15.73
CA TYR A 161 -13.59 0.76 14.48
C TYR A 161 -15.09 0.95 14.73
N ALA A 162 -15.70 0.20 15.65
CA ALA A 162 -17.10 0.33 16.00
C ALA A 162 -17.43 1.74 16.54
N ASP A 163 -16.60 2.24 17.46
CA ASP A 163 -16.73 3.58 18.02
C ASP A 163 -16.58 4.66 16.95
N ALA A 164 -15.63 4.49 16.03
CA ALA A 164 -15.42 5.43 14.94
C ALA A 164 -16.62 5.46 13.96
N VAL A 165 -17.22 4.31 13.67
CA VAL A 165 -18.44 4.23 12.84
C VAL A 165 -19.60 4.95 13.53
N ALA A 166 -19.81 4.73 14.83
CA ALA A 166 -20.86 5.42 15.58
C ALA A 166 -20.68 6.94 15.56
N GLN A 167 -19.47 7.43 15.82
CA GLN A 167 -19.16 8.86 15.76
C GLN A 167 -19.32 9.46 14.36
N ALA A 168 -18.90 8.73 13.32
CA ALA A 168 -19.08 9.18 11.94
C ALA A 168 -20.57 9.29 11.59
N TRP A 169 -21.38 8.32 12.04
CA TRP A 169 -22.82 8.32 11.83
C TRP A 169 -23.52 9.52 12.50
N GLU A 170 -23.19 9.81 13.75
CA GLU A 170 -23.71 10.98 14.47
C GLU A 170 -23.34 12.29 13.78
N ARG A 171 -22.11 12.45 13.30
CA ARG A 171 -21.66 13.67 12.60
C ARG A 171 -22.26 13.87 11.20
N ILE A 172 -22.81 12.81 10.61
CA ILE A 172 -23.46 12.86 9.29
C ILE A 172 -24.95 13.13 9.44
N ASN A 173 -25.60 12.57 10.46
CA ASN A 173 -27.05 12.59 10.64
C ASN A 173 -27.55 13.50 11.78
N GLY A 174 -26.64 14.09 12.55
CA GLY A 174 -26.91 15.06 13.61
C GLY A 174 -26.76 16.52 13.17
#